data_AF-A0AAW0DCR4-F1
#
_entry.id   AF-A0AAW0DCR4-F1
#
_cell.length_a   1.000
_cell.length_b   1.000
_cell.length_c   1.000
_cell.angle_alpha   90.00
_cell.angle_beta   90.00
_cell.angle_gamma   90.00
#
_symmetry.space_group_name_H-M   'P 1'
#
loop_
_entity.id
_entity.type
_entity.pdbx_description
1 polymer ?
#
loop_
_entity_poly.entity_id
_entity_poly.type
_entity_poly.pdbx_seq_one_letter_code
_entity_poly.pdbx_strand_id
1 'polypeptide(L)'
;MRTAYTLERRAVYDVVVSPISSWKKQVKKKGADRLEPAVDDLINAATRQTNTPCSRLPITIYFGNDTTDGGCPRCKVAASGVCCELCTPAKFIDFARVDIPNSKSQPKRSRIQDYSADDVDFALEAALHGFRKARTLELRGKAYLRGFGSSYVMPDDVLKRIVDCSHFFKIRTRDELSKETHWHRVLEDGEAVLALILQYRPTPPLPPIETPTPLRSLDQNTSAQAIPSTPSMRRCSKCRQIGHIFLKMRNSIESKLSKVRASLHAQTTSHATREYPPQAPTFWCRKGPPRSLFRVT
;
A
#
# COMPACT_ATOMS: atom_id res chain seq x y z
N MET A 1 23.40 19.06 -19.86
CA MET A 1 24.26 19.76 -18.88
C MET A 1 23.91 19.27 -17.49
N ARG A 2 24.85 18.64 -16.77
CA ARG A 2 24.65 18.30 -15.35
C ARG A 2 24.75 19.58 -14.53
N THR A 3 23.77 19.84 -13.67
CA THR A 3 23.82 21.00 -12.77
C THR A 3 24.74 20.69 -11.58
N ALA A 4 25.38 21.70 -10.99
CA ALA A 4 26.20 21.51 -9.78
C ALA A 4 25.44 20.75 -8.67
N TYR A 5 24.14 21.00 -8.55
CA TYR A 5 23.23 20.28 -7.66
C TYR A 5 23.20 18.76 -7.90
N THR A 6 23.13 18.29 -9.15
CA THR A 6 23.09 16.85 -9.45
C THR A 6 24.35 16.12 -8.98
N LEU A 7 25.52 16.74 -9.13
CA LEU A 7 26.79 16.18 -8.69
C LEU A 7 26.90 16.16 -7.16
N GLU A 8 26.47 17.23 -6.50
CA GLU A 8 26.45 17.32 -5.03
C GLU A 8 25.55 16.23 -4.42
N ARG A 9 24.31 16.08 -4.93
CA ARG A 9 23.39 15.05 -4.42
C ARG A 9 23.88 13.63 -4.71
N ARG A 10 24.49 13.39 -5.87
CA ARG A 10 25.12 12.09 -6.16
C ARG A 10 26.18 11.73 -5.13
N ALA A 11 27.08 12.66 -4.81
CA ALA A 11 28.08 12.42 -3.77
C ALA A 11 27.45 12.08 -2.40
N VAL A 12 26.30 12.69 -2.07
CA VAL A 12 25.55 12.35 -0.85
C VAL A 12 24.92 10.96 -0.93
N TYR A 13 24.36 10.57 -2.08
CA TYR A 13 23.71 9.27 -2.25
C TYR A 13 24.72 8.12 -2.29
N ASP A 14 25.86 8.30 -2.96
CA ASP A 14 26.91 7.28 -3.10
C ASP A 14 27.50 6.88 -1.74
N VAL A 15 27.55 7.82 -0.78
CA VAL A 15 27.97 7.53 0.61
C VAL A 15 27.02 6.55 1.31
N VAL A 16 25.74 6.52 0.92
CA VAL A 16 24.70 5.69 1.55
C VAL A 16 24.56 4.31 0.89
N VAL A 17 24.91 4.18 -0.40
CA VAL A 17 24.84 2.91 -1.16
C VAL A 17 25.95 1.91 -0.77
N SER A 18 26.88 2.30 0.11
CA SER A 18 27.73 1.34 0.84
C SER A 18 26.88 0.27 1.53
N PRO A 19 27.39 -0.96 1.76
CA PRO A 19 26.58 -2.15 2.04
C PRO A 19 25.44 -1.86 3.02
N ILE A 20 24.21 -2.21 2.65
CA ILE A 20 22.94 -1.92 3.37
C ILE A 20 23.03 -2.18 4.90
N SER A 21 23.94 -3.06 5.31
CA SER A 21 24.26 -3.36 6.71
C SER A 21 24.88 -2.19 7.50
N SER A 22 25.58 -1.28 6.85
CA SER A 22 26.30 -0.14 7.45
C SER A 22 25.37 1.04 7.79
N TRP A 23 24.45 1.39 6.89
CA TRP A 23 23.44 2.43 7.11
C TRP A 23 22.51 2.08 8.29
N LYS A 24 22.04 0.82 8.35
CA LYS A 24 21.19 0.33 9.45
C LYS A 24 21.89 0.45 10.81
N LYS A 25 23.21 0.23 10.87
CA LYS A 25 24.02 0.42 12.09
C LYS A 25 24.10 1.89 12.51
N GLN A 26 24.21 2.83 11.56
CA GLN A 26 24.25 4.26 11.86
C GLN A 26 22.89 4.80 12.33
N VAL A 27 21.79 4.39 11.71
CA VAL A 27 20.42 4.80 12.09
C VAL A 27 20.09 4.32 13.51
N LYS A 28 20.41 3.06 13.82
CA LYS A 28 20.17 2.48 15.16
C LYS A 28 20.95 3.20 16.27
N LYS A 29 22.14 3.74 15.98
CA LYS A 29 23.00 4.43 16.95
C LYS A 29 22.53 5.86 17.26
N LYS A 30 21.79 6.51 16.35
CA LYS A 30 21.38 7.92 16.52
C LYS A 30 19.95 8.13 17.04
N GLY A 31 19.17 7.07 17.26
CA GLY A 31 17.84 7.15 17.88
C GLY A 31 16.84 8.06 17.14
N ALA A 32 17.13 8.42 15.90
CA ALA A 32 16.34 9.34 15.10
C ALA A 32 15.83 8.61 13.86
N ASP A 33 14.55 8.78 13.55
CA ASP A 33 13.89 8.40 12.29
C ASP A 33 14.45 9.23 11.13
N ARG A 34 15.75 9.11 10.87
CA ARG A 34 16.42 9.82 9.79
C ARG A 34 16.17 9.04 8.51
N LEU A 35 15.37 9.65 7.63
CA LEU A 35 15.15 9.14 6.28
C LEU A 35 16.47 9.09 5.50
N GLU A 36 16.57 8.12 4.61
CA GLU A 36 17.63 8.07 3.61
C GLU A 36 17.61 9.37 2.78
N PRO A 37 18.76 10.02 2.50
CA PRO A 37 18.79 11.32 1.84
C PRO A 37 18.03 11.41 0.52
N ALA A 38 18.01 10.33 -0.27
CA ALA A 38 17.26 10.27 -1.53
C ALA A 38 15.74 10.23 -1.31
N VAL A 39 15.29 9.48 -0.29
CA VAL A 39 13.88 9.41 0.12
C VAL A 39 13.44 10.74 0.72
N ASP A 40 14.30 11.35 1.54
CA ASP A 40 14.08 12.67 2.14
C ASP A 40 14.00 13.77 1.06
N ASP A 41 14.80 13.68 -0.01
CA ASP A 41 14.68 14.59 -1.15
C ASP A 41 13.41 14.37 -1.94
N LEU A 42 13.00 13.12 -2.13
CA LEU A 42 11.77 12.78 -2.85
C LEU A 42 10.54 13.33 -2.12
N ILE A 43 10.43 13.09 -0.81
CA ILE A 43 9.31 13.54 0.02
C ILE A 43 9.27 15.07 0.12
N ASN A 44 10.44 15.70 0.29
CA ASN A 44 10.55 17.15 0.45
C ASN A 44 10.90 17.87 -0.86
N ALA A 45 10.65 17.27 -2.02
CA ALA A 45 11.04 17.83 -3.32
C ALA A 45 10.39 19.21 -3.58
N ALA A 46 9.17 19.41 -3.08
CA ALA A 46 8.44 20.67 -3.21
C ALA A 46 8.97 21.79 -2.29
N THR A 47 9.52 21.43 -1.13
CA THR A 47 9.93 22.38 -0.07
C THR A 47 11.42 22.70 -0.08
N ARG A 48 12.24 21.91 -0.79
CA ARG A 48 13.67 22.20 -0.92
C ARG A 48 13.90 23.39 -1.84
N GLN A 49 14.74 24.31 -1.38
CA GLN A 49 15.26 25.47 -2.13
C GLN A 49 16.25 25.07 -3.23
N THR A 50 15.89 24.07 -4.03
CA THR A 50 16.63 23.75 -5.25
C THR A 50 16.13 24.67 -6.35
N ASN A 51 17.01 25.01 -7.29
CA ASN A 51 16.62 25.81 -8.46
C ASN A 51 15.53 25.15 -9.32
N THR A 52 15.13 23.90 -9.05
CA THR A 52 14.05 23.22 -9.78
C THR A 52 13.39 22.14 -8.91
N PRO A 53 12.23 22.40 -8.27
CA PRO A 53 11.50 21.39 -7.49
C PRO A 53 10.99 20.29 -8.44
N CYS A 54 11.66 19.15 -8.43
CA CYS A 54 11.35 18.02 -9.31
C CYS A 54 11.42 16.71 -8.52
N SER A 55 10.30 16.02 -8.36
CA SER A 55 10.25 14.74 -7.63
C SER A 55 10.95 13.60 -8.40
N ARG A 56 11.14 13.74 -9.71
CA ARG A 56 11.90 12.75 -10.51
C ARG A 56 13.41 12.89 -10.37
N LEU A 57 13.91 14.06 -9.99
CA LEU A 57 15.34 14.33 -9.97
C LEU A 57 16.06 13.45 -8.91
N PRO A 58 15.59 13.32 -7.66
CA PRO A 58 16.16 12.39 -6.68
C PRO A 58 16.21 10.94 -7.19
N ILE A 59 15.12 10.46 -7.79
CA ILE A 59 15.02 9.10 -8.35
C ILE A 59 16.04 8.91 -9.48
N THR A 60 16.13 9.89 -10.38
CA THR A 60 17.04 9.84 -11.53
C THR A 60 18.49 9.78 -11.06
N ILE A 61 18.88 10.61 -10.09
CA ILE A 61 20.24 10.64 -9.53
C ILE A 61 20.55 9.34 -8.77
N TYR A 62 19.60 8.86 -7.95
CA TYR A 62 19.76 7.66 -7.11
C TYR A 62 20.03 6.39 -7.92
N PHE A 63 19.29 6.19 -9.01
CA PHE A 63 19.48 5.05 -9.91
C PHE A 63 20.53 5.30 -11.00
N GLY A 64 21.17 6.47 -11.03
CA GLY A 64 22.17 6.83 -12.04
C GLY A 64 21.62 7.02 -13.46
N ASN A 65 20.32 7.22 -13.62
CA ASN A 65 19.66 7.32 -14.92
C ASN A 65 20.12 8.55 -15.72
N ASP A 66 20.54 9.63 -15.06
CA ASP A 66 21.14 10.84 -15.68
C ASP A 66 22.55 10.59 -16.27
N THR A 67 23.10 9.38 -16.11
CA THR A 67 24.37 9.00 -16.71
C THR A 67 24.22 8.11 -17.95
N THR A 68 22.99 7.69 -18.27
CA THR A 68 22.70 6.68 -19.30
C THR A 68 22.64 7.21 -20.74
N ASP A 69 23.34 8.31 -21.02
CA ASP A 69 23.33 8.98 -22.34
C ASP A 69 23.88 8.10 -23.50
N GLY A 70 24.37 6.89 -23.22
CA GLY A 70 24.96 5.94 -24.18
C GLY A 70 24.21 4.62 -24.43
N GLY A 71 22.92 4.50 -24.10
CA GLY A 71 22.14 3.28 -24.36
C GLY A 71 21.74 3.06 -25.83
N CYS A 72 21.60 1.80 -26.26
CA CYS A 72 21.01 1.49 -27.58
C CYS A 72 19.53 1.95 -27.64
N PRO A 73 18.90 2.05 -28.83
CA PRO A 73 17.51 2.52 -28.96
C PRO A 73 16.49 1.77 -28.10
N ARG A 74 16.77 0.52 -27.73
CA ARG A 74 15.91 -0.30 -26.85
C ARG A 74 16.13 -0.03 -25.35
N CYS A 75 17.34 0.36 -24.97
CA CYS A 75 17.72 0.63 -23.58
C CYS A 75 17.59 2.11 -23.20
N LYS A 76 17.52 3.01 -24.20
CA LYS A 76 17.29 4.43 -23.97
C LYS A 76 15.84 4.64 -23.55
N VAL A 77 15.63 4.98 -22.29
CA VAL A 77 14.31 5.38 -21.79
C VAL A 77 13.89 6.65 -22.55
N ALA A 78 12.80 6.56 -23.30
CA ALA A 78 12.26 7.72 -23.98
C ALA A 78 11.90 8.80 -22.96
N ALA A 79 12.34 10.04 -23.20
CA ALA A 79 11.95 11.16 -22.37
C ALA A 79 10.43 11.30 -22.42
N SER A 80 9.75 11.14 -21.28
CA SER A 80 8.31 11.29 -21.25
C SER A 80 7.93 12.75 -21.49
N GLY A 81 6.87 12.99 -22.28
CA GLY A 81 6.37 14.33 -22.56
C GLY A 81 5.80 15.08 -21.33
N VAL A 82 5.69 14.39 -20.19
CA VAL A 82 5.29 14.95 -18.89
C VAL A 82 6.33 14.55 -17.85
N CYS A 83 6.80 15.51 -17.04
CA CYS A 83 7.80 15.26 -15.99
C CYS A 83 7.12 14.79 -14.69
N CYS A 84 6.81 15.68 -13.76
CA CYS A 84 6.12 15.36 -12.52
C CYS A 84 5.10 16.44 -12.18
N GLU A 85 4.31 16.20 -11.13
CA GLU A 85 3.32 17.16 -10.62
C GLU A 85 3.96 18.51 -10.25
N LEU A 86 5.19 18.53 -9.75
CA LEU A 86 5.89 19.75 -9.36
C LEU A 86 6.38 20.56 -10.57
N CYS A 87 6.82 19.88 -11.63
CA CYS A 87 7.32 20.56 -12.83
C CYS A 87 6.22 20.97 -13.80
N THR A 88 5.10 20.24 -13.83
CA THR A 88 4.02 20.40 -14.82
C THR A 88 2.64 20.27 -14.16
N PRO A 89 2.31 21.07 -13.12
CA PRO A 89 1.10 20.89 -12.32
C PRO A 89 -0.19 20.92 -13.17
N ALA A 90 -0.22 21.74 -14.22
CA ALA A 90 -1.35 21.83 -15.14
C ALA A 90 -1.71 20.50 -15.83
N LYS A 91 -0.75 19.59 -16.03
CA LYS A 91 -0.99 18.25 -16.61
C LYS A 91 -1.56 17.25 -15.61
N PHE A 92 -1.55 17.58 -14.32
CA PHE A 92 -1.98 16.69 -13.24
C PHE A 92 -3.30 17.11 -12.57
N ILE A 93 -3.93 18.20 -13.02
CA ILE A 93 -5.19 18.71 -12.45
C ILE A 93 -6.28 17.63 -12.47
N ASP A 94 -6.37 16.87 -13.56
CA ASP A 94 -7.37 15.81 -13.72
C ASP A 94 -7.07 14.56 -12.86
N PHE A 95 -5.83 14.40 -12.39
CA PHE A 95 -5.41 13.28 -11.54
C PHE A 95 -5.46 13.62 -10.04
N ALA A 96 -5.42 14.90 -9.69
CA ALA A 96 -5.37 15.38 -8.30
C ALA A 96 -6.69 15.17 -7.54
N ARG A 97 -7.79 14.84 -8.23
CA ARG A 97 -9.13 14.67 -7.67
C ARG A 97 -9.70 13.29 -7.98
N VAL A 98 -8.99 12.24 -7.61
CA VAL A 98 -9.70 10.99 -7.34
C VAL A 98 -10.22 11.13 -5.92
N ASP A 99 -11.40 11.73 -5.77
CA ASP A 99 -12.22 11.50 -4.59
C ASP A 99 -12.47 9.99 -4.58
N ILE A 100 -11.60 9.23 -3.94
CA ILE A 100 -11.78 7.79 -3.79
C ILE A 100 -13.07 7.71 -2.98
N PRO A 101 -14.22 7.35 -3.59
CA PRO A 101 -15.46 7.28 -2.84
C PRO A 101 -15.16 6.35 -1.68
N ASN A 102 -15.51 6.77 -0.46
CA ASN A 102 -15.22 6.00 0.74
C ASN A 102 -15.85 4.63 0.57
N SER A 103 -15.07 3.67 0.07
CA SER A 103 -15.59 2.43 -0.45
C SER A 103 -16.16 1.73 0.76
N LYS A 104 -17.45 1.37 0.71
CA LYS A 104 -18.06 0.59 1.79
C LYS A 104 -17.10 -0.55 2.12
N SER A 105 -16.69 -0.62 3.39
CA SER A 105 -15.74 -1.62 3.86
C SER A 105 -16.19 -2.98 3.36
N GLN A 106 -15.34 -3.63 2.56
CA GLN A 106 -15.65 -4.94 2.01
C GLN A 106 -15.95 -5.89 3.16
N PRO A 107 -16.96 -6.77 3.03
CA PRO A 107 -17.29 -7.73 4.08
C PRO A 107 -16.04 -8.54 4.41
N LYS A 108 -15.74 -8.68 5.71
CA LYS A 108 -14.57 -9.43 6.14
C LYS A 108 -14.77 -10.92 5.83
N ARG A 109 -13.74 -11.53 5.27
CA ARG A 109 -13.62 -12.99 5.11
C ARG A 109 -13.71 -13.69 6.46
N SER A 110 -14.33 -14.86 6.49
CA SER A 110 -14.39 -15.67 7.71
C SER A 110 -12.99 -16.15 8.15
N ARG A 111 -12.79 -16.36 9.45
CA ARG A 111 -11.58 -17.02 9.94
C ARG A 111 -11.73 -18.53 9.76
N ILE A 112 -10.80 -19.16 9.04
CA ILE A 112 -10.74 -20.62 8.87
C ILE A 112 -9.92 -21.19 10.01
N GLN A 113 -10.39 -22.29 10.61
CA GLN A 113 -9.66 -23.01 11.64
C GLN A 113 -8.69 -23.99 10.98
N ASP A 114 -7.58 -24.31 11.65
CA ASP A 114 -6.67 -25.33 11.16
C ASP A 114 -7.37 -26.69 11.16
N TYR A 115 -7.25 -27.43 10.06
CA TYR A 115 -7.87 -28.74 9.87
C TYR A 115 -6.93 -29.67 9.11
N SER A 116 -7.19 -30.96 9.20
CA SER A 116 -6.55 -31.96 8.34
C SER A 116 -7.45 -32.17 7.12
N ALA A 117 -6.89 -31.99 5.91
CA ALA A 117 -7.61 -32.26 4.68
C ALA A 117 -8.02 -33.74 4.60
N ASP A 118 -9.25 -33.99 4.16
CA ASP A 118 -9.76 -35.34 3.90
C ASP A 118 -9.75 -35.68 2.40
N ASP A 119 -10.11 -36.90 2.06
CA ASP A 119 -10.15 -37.37 0.66
C ASP A 119 -11.13 -36.57 -0.22
N VAL A 120 -12.18 -36.00 0.39
CA VAL A 120 -13.18 -35.18 -0.30
C VAL A 120 -12.61 -33.81 -0.65
N ASP A 121 -11.79 -33.23 0.23
CA ASP A 121 -11.07 -31.97 -0.03
C ASP A 121 -10.10 -32.11 -1.21
N PHE A 122 -9.34 -33.21 -1.26
CA PHE A 122 -8.44 -33.49 -2.39
C PHE A 122 -9.21 -33.73 -3.69
N ALA A 123 -10.36 -34.41 -3.63
CA ALA A 123 -11.20 -34.64 -4.80
C ALA A 123 -11.81 -33.34 -5.33
N LEU A 124 -12.27 -32.44 -4.44
CA LEU A 124 -12.74 -31.11 -4.81
C LEU A 124 -11.62 -30.25 -5.40
N GLU A 125 -10.43 -30.28 -4.79
CA GLU A 125 -9.23 -29.59 -5.31
C GLU A 125 -8.90 -30.06 -6.74
N ALA A 126 -8.87 -31.37 -6.99
CA ALA A 126 -8.63 -31.93 -8.31
C ALA A 126 -9.70 -31.51 -9.33
N ALA A 127 -10.98 -31.50 -8.92
CA ALA A 127 -12.08 -31.04 -9.77
C ALA A 127 -11.96 -29.55 -10.12
N LEU A 128 -11.61 -28.71 -9.16
CA LEU A 128 -11.35 -27.28 -9.38
C LEU A 128 -10.14 -27.05 -10.29
N HIS A 129 -9.09 -27.87 -10.18
CA HIS A 129 -7.96 -27.88 -11.11
C HIS A 129 -8.40 -28.25 -12.55
N GLY A 130 -9.27 -29.25 -12.70
CA GLY A 130 -9.88 -29.60 -13.98
C GLY A 130 -10.69 -28.44 -14.57
N PHE A 131 -11.54 -27.83 -13.75
CA PHE A 131 -12.36 -26.67 -14.12
C PHE A 131 -11.53 -25.50 -14.64
N ARG A 132 -10.51 -25.05 -13.89
CA ARG A 132 -9.67 -23.91 -14.32
C ARG A 132 -8.93 -24.20 -15.64
N LYS A 133 -8.51 -25.45 -15.87
CA LYS A 133 -7.80 -25.86 -17.09
C LYS A 133 -8.73 -25.80 -18.29
N ALA A 134 -9.93 -26.38 -18.15
CA ALA A 134 -10.97 -26.35 -19.19
C ALA A 134 -11.38 -24.91 -19.51
N ARG A 135 -11.65 -24.10 -18.48
CA ARG A 135 -12.10 -22.71 -18.65
C ARG A 135 -11.01 -21.81 -19.24
N THR A 136 -9.73 -22.03 -18.91
CA THR A 136 -8.61 -21.31 -19.52
C THR A 136 -8.48 -21.66 -21.01
N LEU A 137 -8.64 -22.95 -21.34
CA LEU A 137 -8.62 -23.42 -22.72
C LEU A 137 -9.76 -22.80 -23.55
N GLU A 138 -10.96 -22.69 -22.98
CA GLU A 138 -12.12 -22.07 -23.61
C GLU A 138 -11.93 -20.57 -23.85
N LEU A 139 -11.48 -19.82 -22.84
CA LEU A 139 -11.39 -18.35 -22.92
C LEU A 139 -10.20 -17.83 -23.74
N ARG A 140 -9.07 -18.55 -23.72
CA ARG A 140 -7.79 -18.05 -24.26
C ARG A 140 -7.08 -19.04 -25.17
N GLY A 141 -7.58 -20.26 -25.31
CA GLY A 141 -6.99 -21.28 -26.16
C GLY A 141 -5.74 -21.95 -25.57
N LYS A 142 -5.24 -22.95 -26.30
CA LYS A 142 -4.15 -23.84 -25.87
C LYS A 142 -2.80 -23.13 -25.72
N ALA A 143 -2.55 -22.09 -26.52
CA ALA A 143 -1.31 -21.32 -26.44
C ALA A 143 -1.17 -20.63 -25.07
N TYR A 144 -2.25 -20.01 -24.59
CA TYR A 144 -2.26 -19.31 -23.30
C TYR A 144 -2.10 -20.27 -22.12
N LEU A 145 -2.81 -21.41 -22.17
CA LEU A 145 -2.68 -22.45 -21.14
C LEU A 145 -1.23 -22.98 -21.02
N ARG A 146 -0.48 -23.06 -22.12
CA ARG A 146 0.94 -23.46 -22.10
C ARG A 146 1.86 -22.38 -21.53
N GLY A 147 1.59 -21.11 -21.80
CA GLY A 147 2.45 -20.00 -21.40
C GLY A 147 2.22 -19.53 -19.96
N PHE A 148 0.95 -19.39 -19.56
CA PHE A 148 0.56 -18.82 -18.26
C PHE A 148 -0.03 -19.84 -17.29
N GLY A 149 -0.35 -21.05 -17.76
CA GLY A 149 -1.00 -22.07 -16.95
C GLY A 149 -2.48 -21.79 -16.69
N SER A 150 -3.07 -22.61 -15.84
CA SER A 150 -4.50 -22.54 -15.49
C SER A 150 -4.83 -21.53 -14.38
N SER A 151 -3.82 -20.91 -13.77
CA SER A 151 -3.97 -19.89 -12.73
C SER A 151 -4.62 -18.60 -13.24
N TYR A 152 -4.69 -18.42 -14.57
CA TYR A 152 -5.34 -17.29 -15.22
C TYR A 152 -6.82 -17.14 -14.86
N VAL A 153 -7.57 -18.24 -14.86
CA VAL A 153 -9.00 -18.22 -14.52
C VAL A 153 -9.18 -18.13 -13.00
N MET A 154 -8.48 -18.98 -12.27
CA MET A 154 -8.59 -19.08 -10.82
C MET A 154 -7.19 -19.24 -10.23
N PRO A 155 -6.66 -18.22 -9.54
CA PRO A 155 -5.40 -18.30 -8.82
C PRO A 155 -5.37 -19.42 -7.77
N ASP A 156 -4.18 -19.86 -7.38
CA ASP A 156 -4.00 -20.97 -6.43
C ASP A 156 -4.51 -20.64 -5.02
N ASP A 157 -4.33 -19.39 -4.58
CA ASP A 157 -4.84 -18.90 -3.30
C ASP A 157 -6.37 -18.90 -3.25
N VAL A 158 -7.02 -18.54 -4.35
CA VAL A 158 -8.50 -18.60 -4.49
C VAL A 158 -8.99 -20.04 -4.42
N LEU A 159 -8.37 -20.97 -5.15
CA LEU A 159 -8.76 -22.38 -5.11
C LEU A 159 -8.57 -22.96 -3.72
N LYS A 160 -7.40 -22.75 -3.10
CA LYS A 160 -7.13 -23.23 -1.75
C LYS A 160 -8.16 -22.68 -0.78
N ARG A 161 -8.50 -21.40 -0.89
CA ARG A 161 -9.53 -20.77 -0.08
C ARG A 161 -10.91 -21.38 -0.28
N ILE A 162 -11.28 -21.75 -1.52
CA ILE A 162 -12.54 -22.43 -1.81
C ILE A 162 -12.59 -23.79 -1.11
N VAL A 163 -11.54 -24.60 -1.24
CA VAL A 163 -11.44 -25.91 -0.57
C VAL A 163 -11.55 -25.74 0.94
N ASP A 164 -10.74 -24.86 1.52
CA ASP A 164 -10.72 -24.58 2.96
C ASP A 164 -12.09 -24.08 3.47
N CYS A 165 -12.80 -23.21 2.74
CA CYS A 165 -14.14 -22.75 3.13
C CYS A 165 -15.22 -23.83 2.94
N SER A 166 -15.06 -24.70 1.95
CA SER A 166 -16.01 -25.78 1.65
C SER A 166 -15.97 -26.87 2.72
N HIS A 167 -14.79 -27.18 3.26
CA HIS A 167 -14.61 -28.09 4.41
C HIS A 167 -15.50 -27.69 5.60
N PHE A 168 -15.65 -26.39 5.86
CA PHE A 168 -16.48 -25.85 6.95
C PHE A 168 -17.88 -25.39 6.49
N PHE A 169 -18.34 -25.75 5.29
CA PHE A 169 -19.65 -25.39 4.73
C PHE A 169 -19.95 -23.87 4.75
N LYS A 170 -18.92 -23.04 4.54
CA LYS A 170 -19.03 -21.57 4.58
C LYS A 170 -19.45 -20.93 3.27
N ILE A 171 -19.45 -21.71 2.19
CA ILE A 171 -19.88 -21.28 0.85
C ILE A 171 -21.09 -22.12 0.48
N ARG A 172 -22.26 -21.50 0.48
CA ARG A 172 -23.56 -22.07 0.05
C ARG A 172 -24.17 -21.28 -1.09
N THR A 173 -23.81 -19.99 -1.18
CA THR A 173 -24.31 -19.09 -2.21
C THR A 173 -23.16 -18.45 -2.97
N ARG A 174 -23.47 -17.93 -4.17
CA ARG A 174 -22.51 -17.17 -4.98
C ARG A 174 -22.00 -15.92 -4.24
N ASP A 175 -22.83 -15.27 -3.43
CA ASP A 175 -22.43 -14.10 -2.65
C ASP A 175 -21.44 -14.46 -1.54
N GLU A 176 -21.60 -15.62 -0.90
CA GLU A 176 -20.63 -16.15 0.05
C GLU A 176 -19.32 -16.54 -0.62
N LEU A 177 -19.38 -17.14 -1.82
CA LEU A 177 -18.18 -17.40 -2.63
C LEU A 177 -17.42 -16.10 -2.94
N SER A 178 -18.13 -15.06 -3.36
CA SER A 178 -17.57 -13.72 -3.62
C SER A 178 -16.93 -13.14 -2.36
N LYS A 179 -17.65 -13.16 -1.24
CA LYS A 179 -17.19 -12.65 0.06
C LYS A 179 -15.95 -13.39 0.55
N GLU A 180 -15.91 -14.72 0.46
CA GLU A 180 -14.82 -15.50 1.06
C GLU A 180 -13.54 -15.51 0.23
N THR A 181 -13.65 -15.33 -1.09
CA THR A 181 -12.51 -15.43 -2.03
C THR A 181 -12.06 -14.09 -2.59
N HIS A 182 -12.95 -13.10 -2.69
CA HIS A 182 -12.81 -11.89 -3.52
C HIS A 182 -12.41 -12.20 -4.96
N TRP A 183 -12.80 -13.36 -5.47
CA TRP A 183 -12.44 -13.76 -6.81
C TRP A 183 -13.23 -12.94 -7.83
N HIS A 184 -12.54 -12.26 -8.73
CA HIS A 184 -13.15 -11.30 -9.67
C HIS A 184 -14.10 -11.95 -10.68
N ARG A 185 -14.03 -13.27 -10.88
CA ARG A 185 -14.87 -14.01 -11.87
C ARG A 185 -16.07 -14.73 -11.25
N VAL A 186 -16.45 -14.37 -10.03
CA VAL A 186 -17.57 -15.03 -9.34
C VAL A 186 -18.90 -14.79 -10.07
N LEU A 187 -19.04 -13.70 -10.83
CA LEU A 187 -20.25 -13.43 -11.60
C LEU A 187 -20.37 -14.37 -12.82
N GLU A 188 -19.27 -14.63 -13.52
CA GLU A 188 -19.26 -15.40 -14.76
C GLU A 188 -19.15 -16.91 -14.50
N ASP A 189 -18.33 -17.29 -13.52
CA ASP A 189 -17.93 -18.68 -13.29
C ASP A 189 -18.39 -19.20 -11.92
N GLY A 190 -18.98 -18.36 -11.08
CA GLY A 190 -19.33 -18.71 -9.70
C GLY A 190 -20.37 -19.80 -9.58
N GLU A 191 -21.38 -19.85 -10.47
CA GLU A 191 -22.41 -20.91 -10.44
C GLU A 191 -21.82 -22.29 -10.75
N ALA A 192 -20.95 -22.38 -11.75
CA ALA A 192 -20.28 -23.63 -12.11
C ALA A 192 -19.38 -24.14 -10.98
N VAL A 193 -18.64 -23.22 -10.34
CA VAL A 193 -17.82 -23.53 -9.17
C VAL A 193 -18.68 -23.93 -7.97
N LEU A 194 -19.81 -23.26 -7.73
CA LEU A 194 -20.74 -23.59 -6.66
C LEU A 194 -21.37 -24.97 -6.87
N ALA A 195 -21.70 -25.33 -8.11
CA ALA A 195 -22.17 -26.67 -8.45
C ALA A 195 -21.13 -27.75 -8.13
N LEU A 196 -19.85 -27.51 -8.41
CA LEU A 196 -18.76 -28.41 -8.01
C LEU A 196 -18.66 -28.52 -6.48
N ILE A 197 -18.71 -27.40 -5.75
CA ILE A 197 -18.67 -27.42 -4.27
C ILE A 197 -19.81 -28.28 -3.73
N LEU A 198 -21.04 -28.08 -4.20
CA LEU A 198 -22.21 -28.83 -3.74
C LEU A 198 -22.20 -30.30 -4.15
N GLN A 199 -21.55 -30.64 -5.27
CA GLN A 199 -21.36 -32.03 -5.71
C GLN A 199 -20.46 -32.82 -4.75
N TYR A 200 -19.36 -32.22 -4.28
CA TYR A 200 -18.41 -32.90 -3.38
C TYR A 200 -18.78 -32.73 -1.89
N ARG A 201 -19.39 -31.61 -1.51
CA ARG A 201 -19.79 -31.27 -0.14
C ARG A 201 -21.26 -30.85 -0.12
N PRO A 202 -22.21 -31.80 -0.23
CA PRO A 202 -23.62 -31.47 -0.13
C PRO A 202 -23.89 -30.84 1.23
N THR A 203 -24.72 -29.79 1.25
CA THR A 203 -25.08 -29.13 2.51
C THR A 203 -25.80 -30.16 3.39
N PRO A 204 -25.37 -30.37 4.65
CA PRO A 204 -26.06 -31.28 5.55
C PRO A 204 -27.53 -30.89 5.65
N PRO A 205 -28.47 -31.86 5.61
CA PRO A 205 -29.87 -31.54 5.83
C PRO A 205 -29.98 -30.81 7.17
N LEU A 206 -30.68 -29.66 7.16
CA LEU A 206 -30.94 -28.92 8.38
C LEU A 206 -31.57 -29.88 9.38
N PRO A 207 -31.11 -29.93 10.64
CA PRO A 207 -31.76 -30.74 11.65
C PRO A 207 -33.25 -30.38 11.67
N PRO A 208 -34.16 -31.35 11.89
CA PRO A 208 -35.57 -31.07 11.99
C PRO A 208 -35.75 -29.90 12.95
N ILE A 209 -36.33 -28.80 12.45
CA ILE A 209 -36.67 -27.67 13.30
C ILE A 209 -37.62 -28.26 14.31
N GLU A 210 -37.13 -28.48 15.54
CA GLU A 210 -38.00 -28.84 16.64
C GLU A 210 -39.01 -27.71 16.73
N THR A 211 -40.23 -27.98 16.26
CA THR A 211 -41.36 -27.06 16.34
C THR A 211 -41.35 -26.54 17.76
N PRO A 212 -41.17 -25.23 17.98
CA PRO A 212 -41.06 -24.69 19.32
C PRO A 212 -42.29 -25.16 20.08
N THR A 213 -42.05 -26.01 21.09
CA THR A 213 -43.10 -26.51 21.97
C THR A 213 -43.91 -25.28 22.39
N PRO A 214 -45.23 -25.23 22.10
CA PRO A 214 -46.02 -24.05 22.38
C PRO A 214 -45.83 -23.72 23.85
N LEU A 215 -45.17 -22.58 24.10
CA LEU A 215 -45.03 -22.01 25.43
C LEU A 215 -46.44 -21.88 25.97
N ARG A 216 -46.78 -22.71 26.96
CA ARG A 216 -47.99 -22.50 27.75
C ARG A 216 -47.91 -21.08 28.30
N SER A 217 -48.81 -20.23 27.83
CA SER A 217 -49.07 -18.92 28.40
C SER A 217 -49.37 -19.11 29.89
N LEU A 218 -48.43 -18.73 30.75
CA LEU A 218 -48.78 -18.24 32.07
C LEU A 218 -48.84 -16.73 31.95
N ASP A 219 -50.08 -16.23 31.96
CA ASP A 219 -50.39 -14.84 32.23
C ASP A 219 -49.72 -14.42 33.54
N GLN A 220 -48.86 -13.41 33.48
CA GLN A 220 -48.66 -12.43 34.55
C GLN A 220 -47.80 -11.27 34.07
N ASN A 221 -48.48 -10.32 33.42
CA ASN A 221 -48.45 -8.90 33.74
C ASN A 221 -47.24 -8.39 34.56
N THR A 222 -46.19 -7.88 33.91
CA THR A 222 -45.32 -6.83 34.48
C THR A 222 -44.71 -6.01 33.34
N SER A 223 -45.22 -4.79 33.19
CA SER A 223 -44.65 -3.74 32.36
C SER A 223 -43.25 -3.37 32.88
N ALA A 224 -42.20 -3.82 32.21
CA ALA A 224 -40.85 -3.31 32.40
C ALA A 224 -40.36 -2.70 31.08
N GLN A 225 -40.26 -1.37 31.07
CA GLN A 225 -39.71 -0.58 29.98
C GLN A 225 -38.28 -1.03 29.67
N ALA A 226 -38.02 -1.32 28.40
CA ALA A 226 -36.69 -1.61 27.88
C ALA A 226 -35.81 -0.36 27.97
N ILE A 227 -34.92 -0.32 28.96
CA ILE A 227 -33.87 0.69 29.08
C ILE A 227 -32.79 0.39 28.03
N PRO A 228 -32.38 1.36 27.19
CA PRO A 228 -31.31 1.16 26.22
C PRO A 228 -30.01 0.78 26.92
N SER A 229 -29.45 -0.36 26.52
CA SER A 229 -28.23 -0.93 27.08
C SER A 229 -27.07 0.04 26.82
N THR A 230 -26.61 0.73 27.86
CA THR A 230 -25.44 1.57 27.77
C THR A 230 -24.21 0.71 27.47
N PRO A 231 -23.32 1.14 26.56
CA PRO A 231 -22.13 0.37 26.19
C PRO A 231 -21.24 0.20 27.43
N SER A 232 -21.03 -1.05 27.82
CA SER A 232 -20.12 -1.44 28.91
C SER A 232 -18.74 -0.81 28.70
N MET A 233 -18.36 0.11 29.59
CA MET A 233 -17.06 0.77 29.52
C MET A 233 -15.94 -0.25 29.75
N ARG A 234 -15.03 -0.35 28.78
CA ARG A 234 -13.91 -1.30 28.84
C ARG A 234 -12.98 -0.98 30.02
N ARG A 235 -12.67 -1.99 30.82
CA ARG A 235 -11.71 -1.93 31.94
C ARG A 235 -10.28 -2.18 31.44
N CYS A 236 -9.30 -1.49 32.00
CA CYS A 236 -7.89 -1.73 31.70
C CYS A 236 -7.49 -3.17 32.11
N SER A 237 -6.90 -3.96 31.21
CA SER A 237 -6.52 -5.35 31.48
C SER A 237 -5.49 -5.50 32.61
N LYS A 238 -4.70 -4.45 32.89
CA LYS A 238 -3.63 -4.48 33.89
C LYS A 238 -4.05 -4.00 35.27
N CYS A 239 -4.86 -2.94 35.36
CA CYS A 239 -5.29 -2.37 36.66
C CYS A 239 -6.79 -2.50 36.93
N ARG A 240 -7.57 -3.05 35.99
CA ARG A 240 -9.03 -3.26 36.05
C ARG A 240 -9.90 -2.01 36.30
N GLN A 241 -9.32 -0.82 36.39
CA GLN A 241 -10.07 0.42 36.52
C GLN A 241 -10.68 0.89 35.18
N ILE A 242 -11.86 1.52 35.28
CA ILE A 242 -12.60 2.13 34.17
C ILE A 242 -12.02 3.54 33.91
N GLY A 243 -11.92 3.96 32.65
CA GLY A 243 -11.55 5.35 32.27
C GLY A 243 -10.05 5.65 32.10
N HIS A 244 -9.13 4.84 32.64
CA HIS A 244 -7.69 5.14 32.58
C HIS A 244 -7.04 4.98 31.19
N ILE A 245 -7.70 4.28 30.26
CA ILE A 245 -7.21 4.13 28.88
C ILE A 245 -7.25 5.49 28.15
N PHE A 246 -8.25 6.32 28.43
CA PHE A 246 -8.39 7.63 27.79
C PHE A 246 -7.36 8.65 28.30
N LEU A 247 -7.09 8.65 29.61
CA LEU A 247 -6.14 9.59 30.24
C LEU A 247 -4.69 9.33 29.82
N LYS A 248 -4.27 8.06 29.66
CA LYS A 248 -2.92 7.75 29.15
C LYS A 248 -2.71 8.19 27.70
N MET A 249 -3.73 8.08 26.86
CA MET A 249 -3.63 8.48 25.47
C MET A 249 -3.50 10.01 25.34
N ARG A 250 -4.28 10.76 26.12
CA ARG A 250 -4.18 12.23 26.17
C ARG A 250 -2.82 12.71 26.69
N ASN A 251 -2.33 12.15 27.80
CA ASN A 251 -1.02 12.53 28.35
C ASN A 251 0.14 12.15 27.41
N SER A 252 -0.01 11.06 26.64
CA SER A 252 0.97 10.69 25.62
C SER A 252 0.99 11.66 24.44
N ILE A 253 -0.18 12.14 23.99
CA ILE A 253 -0.29 13.14 22.92
C ILE A 253 0.27 14.49 23.39
N GLU A 254 -0.11 14.96 24.58
CA GLU A 254 0.39 16.22 25.14
C GLU A 254 1.92 16.19 25.36
N SER A 255 2.47 15.07 25.84
CA SER A 255 3.93 14.89 25.96
C SER A 255 4.64 14.95 24.61
N LYS A 256 4.06 14.33 23.56
CA LYS A 256 4.62 14.39 22.20
C LYS A 256 4.55 15.80 21.62
N LEU A 257 3.44 16.52 21.81
CA LEU A 257 3.27 17.90 21.35
C LEU A 257 4.22 18.87 22.06
N SER A 258 4.46 18.68 23.35
CA SER A 258 5.43 19.49 24.11
C SER A 258 6.86 19.33 23.57
N LYS A 259 7.27 18.09 23.24
CA LYS A 259 8.58 17.84 22.59
C LYS A 259 8.72 18.49 21.22
N VAL A 260 7.65 18.48 20.42
CA VAL A 260 7.63 19.14 19.11
C VAL A 260 7.77 20.66 19.27
N ARG A 261 7.03 21.27 20.21
CA ARG A 261 7.14 22.71 20.49
C ARG A 261 8.54 23.12 20.96
N ALA A 262 9.14 22.34 21.86
CA ALA A 262 10.51 22.58 22.33
C ALA A 262 11.53 22.48 21.18
N SER A 263 11.36 21.52 20.27
CA SER A 263 12.22 21.36 19.10
C SER A 263 12.07 22.51 18.09
N LEU A 264 10.85 23.01 17.89
CA LEU A 264 10.60 24.19 17.04
C LEU A 264 11.27 25.44 17.61
N HIS A 265 11.15 25.65 18.92
CA HIS A 265 11.72 26.82 19.59
C HIS A 265 13.26 26.82 19.53
N ALA A 266 13.89 25.65 19.65
CA ALA A 266 15.34 25.52 19.50
C ALA A 266 15.83 25.85 18.07
N GLN A 267 15.05 25.50 17.04
CA GLN A 267 15.38 25.81 15.64
C GLN A 267 15.28 27.32 15.37
N THR A 268 14.27 28.01 15.91
CA THR A 268 14.14 29.47 15.75
C THR A 268 15.26 30.26 16.42
N THR A 269 15.75 29.83 17.59
CA THR A 269 16.83 30.54 18.29
C THR A 269 18.18 30.39 17.56
N SER A 270 18.39 29.27 16.85
CA SER A 270 19.65 29.03 16.11
C SER A 270 19.82 29.89 14.86
N HIS A 271 18.74 30.52 14.36
CA HIS A 271 18.78 31.33 13.14
C HIS A 271 19.01 32.83 13.40
N ALA A 272 18.93 33.27 14.67
CA ALA A 272 19.00 34.69 15.05
C ALA A 272 20.43 35.23 15.31
N THR A 273 21.45 34.37 15.39
CA THR A 273 22.83 34.79 15.74
C THR A 273 23.85 34.68 14.61
N ARG A 274 23.42 34.44 13.37
CA ARG A 274 24.35 34.42 12.23
C ARG A 274 24.54 35.84 11.69
N GLU A 275 25.35 36.64 12.38
CA GLU A 275 25.92 37.87 11.84
C GLU A 275 26.68 37.54 10.54
N TYR A 276 26.21 38.10 9.43
CA TYR A 276 26.88 38.00 8.15
C TYR A 276 28.04 39.00 8.12
N PRO A 277 29.30 38.57 7.85
CA PRO A 277 30.38 39.51 7.60
C PRO A 277 30.12 40.30 6.30
N PRO A 278 30.51 41.58 6.22
CA PRO A 278 30.31 42.42 5.05
C PRO A 278 31.06 41.84 3.84
N GLN A 279 30.33 41.62 2.75
CA GLN A 279 30.89 41.09 1.50
C GLN A 279 31.67 42.20 0.77
N ALA A 280 32.94 41.93 0.46
CA ALA A 280 33.76 42.76 -0.41
C ALA A 280 33.34 42.58 -1.89
N PRO A 281 33.34 43.65 -2.71
CA PRO A 281 32.94 43.58 -4.11
C PRO A 281 34.04 42.92 -4.96
N THR A 282 33.71 41.82 -5.64
CA THR A 282 34.59 41.16 -6.61
C THR A 282 34.26 41.63 -8.02
N PHE A 283 35.16 42.44 -8.59
CA PHE A 283 35.17 42.82 -10.00
C PHE A 283 35.65 41.63 -10.86
N TRP A 284 34.79 41.09 -11.70
CA TRP A 284 35.18 40.11 -12.73
C TRP A 284 35.28 40.79 -14.10
N CYS A 285 36.51 40.84 -14.62
CA CYS A 285 36.86 41.37 -15.92
C CYS A 285 36.54 40.34 -17.02
N ARG A 286 35.59 40.67 -17.92
CA ARG A 286 35.27 39.88 -19.12
C ARG A 286 36.39 40.03 -20.17
N LYS A 287 37.15 38.97 -20.44
CA LYS A 287 37.90 38.83 -21.70
C LYS A 287 36.99 38.19 -22.75
N GLY A 288 36.74 38.93 -23.83
CA GLY A 288 35.99 38.46 -25.00
C GLY A 288 36.83 37.54 -25.91
N PRO A 289 36.17 36.76 -26.80
CA PRO A 289 36.84 35.83 -27.72
C PRO A 289 37.44 36.55 -28.95
N PRO A 290 38.49 35.99 -29.56
CA PRO A 290 39.14 36.56 -30.75
C PRO A 290 38.30 36.35 -32.02
N ARG A 291 38.23 37.41 -32.84
CA ARG A 291 37.65 37.40 -34.19
C ARG A 291 38.57 36.63 -35.14
N SER A 292 38.06 35.61 -35.81
CA SER A 292 38.70 35.01 -36.99
C SER A 292 38.29 35.79 -38.25
N LEU A 293 39.30 36.26 -38.99
CA LEU A 293 39.16 36.86 -40.31
C LEU A 293 39.11 35.74 -41.35
N PHE A 294 37.98 35.59 -42.06
CA PHE A 294 37.91 34.87 -43.32
C PHE A 294 38.49 35.74 -44.43
N ARG A 295 39.49 35.22 -45.16
CA ARG A 295 40.02 35.81 -46.39
C ARG A 295 39.43 35.02 -47.56
N VAL A 296 38.74 35.74 -48.44
CA VAL A 296 38.25 35.26 -49.74
C VAL A 296 39.38 35.37 -50.75
N THR A 297 39.66 34.29 -51.47
CA THR A 297 40.10 34.19 -52.88
C THR A 297 40.01 32.74 -53.28
#